data_AF-A0A9P5PR10-F1
#
_entry.id   AF-A0A9P5PR10-F1
#
_cell.length_a   1.000
_cell.length_b   1.000
_cell.length_c   1.000
_cell.angle_alpha   90.00
_cell.angle_beta   90.00
_cell.angle_gamma   90.00
#
_symmetry.space_group_name_H-M   'P 1'
#
loop_
_entity.id
_entity.type
_entity.pdbx_description
1 polymer ?
#
loop_
_entity_poly.entity_id
_entity_poly.type
_entity_poly.pdbx_seq_one_letter_code
_entity_poly.pdbx_strand_id
1 'polypeptide(L)'
;MYRNGFPGAGFKRKAEDGIFCARKMTEDPFRVTKERTVAGTATSSLASVALEQIEPTKDIAQQEELIKAASAMAHVGGTDTIVMTMGSFILVNGTVLEVLMRTANKIKAMLMNPDIQTEAQRELDRVLAPGDLPTFPSSQIFHTSMQLFERY
;
A
#
# COMPACT_ATOMS: atom_id res chain seq x y z
N MET A 1 -18.80 9.40 44.30
CA MET A 1 -17.32 9.44 44.33
C MET A 1 -16.84 10.05 43.02
N TYR A 2 -16.39 11.30 43.06
CA TYR A 2 -15.82 12.01 41.91
C TYR A 2 -14.37 11.55 41.69
N ARG A 3 -14.05 11.02 40.51
CA ARG A 3 -12.66 10.70 40.12
C ARG A 3 -12.21 11.64 39.00
N ASN A 4 -12.04 12.89 39.41
CA ASN A 4 -11.15 13.95 38.92
C ASN A 4 -10.69 13.89 37.46
N GLY A 5 -11.26 14.78 36.66
CA GLY A 5 -10.61 15.33 35.48
C GLY A 5 -9.42 16.19 35.91
N PHE A 6 -8.22 15.75 35.55
CA PHE A 6 -7.02 16.60 35.48
C PHE A 6 -6.78 16.95 33.99
N PRO A 7 -6.41 18.19 33.65
CA PRO A 7 -5.98 18.52 32.29
C PRO A 7 -4.76 17.63 31.95
N GLY A 8 -4.89 16.77 30.93
CA GLY A 8 -3.90 15.74 30.58
C GLY A 8 -4.33 14.28 30.83
N ALA A 9 -5.44 14.03 31.53
CA ALA A 9 -5.97 12.67 31.73
C ALA A 9 -6.56 12.04 30.44
N GLY A 10 -6.81 12.84 29.40
CA GLY A 10 -7.25 12.35 28.09
C GLY A 10 -6.20 11.49 27.38
N PHE A 11 -4.91 11.70 27.65
CA PHE A 11 -3.83 10.89 27.08
C PHE A 11 -3.89 9.44 27.58
N LYS A 12 -4.20 9.23 28.86
CA LYS A 12 -4.32 7.88 29.43
C LYS A 12 -5.43 7.08 28.75
N ARG A 13 -6.59 7.70 28.55
CA ARG A 13 -7.72 7.07 27.84
C ARG A 13 -7.38 6.77 26.38
N LYS A 14 -6.75 7.72 25.69
CA LYS A 14 -6.34 7.53 24.28
C LYS A 14 -5.22 6.48 24.13
N ALA A 15 -4.35 6.35 25.13
CA ALA A 15 -3.34 5.30 25.19
C ALA A 15 -3.98 3.93 25.46
N GLU A 16 -4.94 3.84 26.38
CA GLU A 16 -5.71 2.61 26.63
C GLU A 16 -6.47 2.15 25.36
N ASP A 17 -7.15 3.08 24.69
CA ASP A 17 -7.85 2.80 23.43
C ASP A 17 -6.86 2.39 22.32
N GLY A 18 -5.70 3.05 22.24
CA GLY A 18 -4.65 2.72 21.29
C GLY A 18 -4.04 1.34 21.51
N ILE A 19 -3.78 0.96 22.76
CA ILE A 19 -3.29 -0.38 23.13
C ILE A 19 -4.32 -1.45 22.78
N PHE A 20 -5.61 -1.19 23.06
CA PHE A 20 -6.68 -2.10 22.71
C PHE A 20 -6.77 -2.31 21.19
N CYS A 21 -6.77 -1.23 20.41
CA CYS A 21 -6.81 -1.30 18.95
C CYS A 21 -5.57 -2.01 18.37
N ALA A 22 -4.37 -1.66 18.84
CA ALA A 22 -3.13 -2.28 18.38
C ALA A 22 -3.12 -3.79 18.67
N ARG A 23 -3.58 -4.19 19.86
CA ARG A 23 -3.70 -5.61 20.21
C ARG A 23 -4.70 -6.33 19.32
N LYS A 24 -5.86 -5.72 19.06
CA LYS A 24 -6.88 -6.30 18.18
C LYS A 24 -6.38 -6.43 16.74
N MET A 25 -5.75 -5.40 16.20
CA MET A 25 -5.17 -5.38 14.85
C MET A 25 -4.02 -6.37 14.66
N THR A 26 -3.40 -6.83 15.75
CA THR A 26 -2.28 -7.77 15.71
C THR A 26 -2.76 -9.20 15.98
N GLU A 27 -3.59 -9.40 17.00
CA GLU A 27 -3.98 -10.71 17.49
C GLU A 27 -5.06 -11.37 16.60
N ASP A 28 -6.11 -10.63 16.22
CA ASP A 28 -7.21 -11.20 15.44
C ASP A 28 -6.74 -11.71 14.07
N PRO A 29 -5.97 -10.93 13.27
CA PRO A 29 -5.50 -11.41 11.97
C PRO A 29 -4.49 -12.55 12.10
N PHE A 30 -3.61 -12.51 13.11
CA PHE A 30 -2.64 -13.58 13.33
C PHE A 30 -3.33 -14.89 13.70
N ARG A 31 -4.32 -14.85 14.60
CA ARG A 31 -5.12 -16.02 14.97
C ARG A 31 -5.81 -16.64 13.76
N VAL A 32 -6.49 -15.82 12.95
CA VAL A 32 -7.18 -16.30 11.73
C VAL A 32 -6.19 -16.89 10.73
N THR A 33 -5.03 -16.26 10.56
CA THR A 33 -3.98 -16.76 9.66
C THR A 33 -3.47 -18.11 10.15
N LYS A 34 -3.17 -18.24 11.44
CA LYS A 34 -2.71 -19.50 12.04
C LYS A 34 -3.72 -20.62 11.87
N GLU A 35 -5.00 -20.36 12.17
CA GLU A 35 -6.08 -21.34 11.98
C GLU A 35 -6.15 -21.81 10.52
N ARG A 36 -6.04 -20.89 9.56
CA ARG A 36 -6.06 -21.22 8.13
C ARG A 36 -4.80 -21.94 7.67
N THR A 37 -3.63 -21.60 8.22
CA THR A 37 -2.36 -22.28 7.89
C THR A 37 -2.41 -23.73 8.35
N VAL A 38 -2.86 -23.97 9.58
CA VAL A 38 -3.06 -25.34 10.11
C VAL A 38 -4.09 -26.11 9.28
N ALA A 39 -5.15 -25.44 8.81
CA ALA A 39 -6.16 -26.04 7.95
C ALA A 39 -5.72 -26.21 6.48
N GLY A 40 -4.52 -25.75 6.08
CA GLY A 40 -4.04 -25.79 4.70
C GLY A 40 -4.83 -24.90 3.72
N THR A 41 -5.58 -23.92 4.23
CA THR A 41 -6.43 -23.00 3.45
C THR A 41 -5.96 -21.54 3.51
N ALA A 42 -4.79 -21.29 4.12
CA ALA A 42 -4.23 -19.95 4.18
C ALA A 42 -3.84 -19.44 2.79
N THR A 43 -4.19 -18.19 2.51
CA THR A 43 -3.61 -17.44 1.40
C THR A 43 -2.15 -17.14 1.73
N SER A 44 -1.26 -17.29 0.74
CA SER A 44 0.17 -16.98 0.90
C SER A 44 0.36 -15.53 1.37
N SER A 45 1.07 -15.39 2.49
CA SER A 45 1.34 -14.12 3.18
C SER A 45 2.64 -14.24 3.97
N LEU A 46 3.21 -13.10 4.38
CA LEU A 46 4.39 -13.08 5.25
C LEU A 46 4.21 -13.95 6.50
N ALA A 47 3.05 -13.84 7.15
CA ALA A 47 2.73 -14.61 8.36
C ALA A 47 2.54 -16.10 8.08
N SER A 48 1.81 -16.49 7.02
CA SER A 48 1.57 -17.91 6.71
C SER A 48 2.87 -18.63 6.33
N VAL A 49 3.71 -18.00 5.50
CA VAL A 49 5.01 -18.55 5.09
C VAL A 49 5.95 -18.70 6.29
N ALA A 50 5.97 -17.73 7.20
CA ALA A 50 6.79 -17.80 8.40
C ALA A 50 6.28 -18.86 9.41
N LEU A 51 4.96 -19.04 9.53
CA LEU A 51 4.36 -20.09 10.37
C LEU A 51 4.72 -21.50 9.88
N GLU A 52 4.83 -21.70 8.56
CA GLU A 52 5.26 -22.99 7.97
C GLU A 52 6.74 -23.31 8.24
N GLN A 53 7.54 -22.30 8.63
CA GLN A 53 8.97 -22.43 8.91
C GLN A 53 9.31 -22.56 10.40
N ILE A 54 8.29 -22.72 11.27
CA ILE A 54 8.50 -22.94 12.70
C ILE A 54 9.34 -24.19 12.93
N GLU A 55 10.35 -24.07 13.80
CA GLU A 55 11.24 -25.18 14.16
C GLU A 55 10.71 -25.85 15.43
N PRO A 56 10.26 -27.11 15.39
CA PRO A 56 9.67 -27.78 16.56
C PRO A 56 10.66 -28.00 17.71
N THR A 57 11.97 -27.88 17.44
CA THR A 57 13.05 -28.05 18.41
C THR A 57 13.31 -26.81 19.26
N LYS A 58 12.74 -25.66 18.88
CA LYS A 58 12.87 -24.37 19.57
C LYS A 58 11.57 -24.02 20.31
N ASP A 59 11.59 -22.93 21.07
CA ASP A 59 10.39 -22.40 21.71
C ASP A 59 9.40 -21.88 20.66
N ILE A 60 8.37 -22.69 20.41
CA ILE A 60 7.30 -22.39 19.45
C ILE A 60 6.56 -21.11 19.86
N ALA A 61 6.31 -20.90 21.15
CA ALA A 61 5.56 -19.72 21.61
C ALA A 61 6.36 -18.44 21.36
N GLN A 62 7.68 -18.48 21.57
CA GLN A 62 8.56 -17.36 21.26
C GLN A 62 8.61 -17.09 19.74
N GLN A 63 8.70 -18.15 18.92
CA GLN A 63 8.71 -18.01 17.46
C GLN A 63 7.40 -17.39 16.95
N GLU A 64 6.26 -17.86 17.44
CA GLU A 64 4.95 -17.31 17.07
C GLU A 64 4.82 -15.83 17.45
N GLU A 65 5.29 -15.44 18.63
CA GLU A 65 5.26 -14.04 19.08
C GLU A 65 6.13 -13.15 18.18
N LEU A 66 7.30 -13.64 17.77
CA LEU A 66 8.18 -12.93 16.83
C LEU A 66 7.55 -12.79 15.44
N ILE A 67 6.95 -13.86 14.91
CA ILE A 67 6.28 -13.84 13.60
C ILE A 67 5.11 -12.84 13.63
N LYS A 68 4.31 -12.86 14.69
CA LYS A 68 3.20 -11.95 14.90
C LYS A 68 3.67 -10.50 14.96
N ALA A 69 4.67 -10.21 15.78
CA ALA A 69 5.23 -8.86 15.92
C ALA A 69 5.83 -8.35 14.60
N ALA A 70 6.60 -9.17 13.89
CA ALA A 70 7.19 -8.82 12.60
C ALA A 70 6.12 -8.53 11.54
N SER A 71 5.08 -9.37 11.48
CA SER A 71 3.97 -9.21 10.53
C SER A 71 3.16 -7.94 10.81
N ALA A 72 2.89 -7.65 12.09
CA ALA A 72 2.18 -6.43 12.48
C ALA A 72 3.00 -5.17 12.15
N MET A 73 4.29 -5.16 12.46
CA MET A 73 5.17 -4.02 12.14
C MET A 73 5.29 -3.79 10.63
N ALA A 74 5.42 -4.86 9.84
CA ALA A 74 5.47 -4.74 8.38
C ALA A 74 4.18 -4.11 7.83
N HIS A 75 3.01 -4.50 8.36
CA HIS A 75 1.74 -3.92 7.95
C HIS A 75 1.57 -2.45 8.37
N VAL A 76 1.87 -2.13 9.63
CA VAL A 76 1.75 -0.75 10.15
C VAL A 76 2.72 0.19 9.44
N GLY A 77 3.99 -0.20 9.32
CA GLY A 77 5.01 0.61 8.64
C GLY A 77 4.68 0.90 7.17
N GLY A 78 4.11 -0.09 6.47
CA GLY A 78 3.63 0.10 5.10
C GLY A 78 2.40 1.01 5.02
N THR A 79 1.45 0.86 5.94
CA THR A 79 0.20 1.62 5.89
C THR A 79 0.39 3.10 6.23
N ASP A 80 1.10 3.42 7.31
CA ASP A 80 1.27 4.81 7.77
C ASP A 80 2.05 5.65 6.75
N THR A 81 3.10 5.08 6.16
CA THR A 81 3.91 5.77 5.14
C THR A 81 3.12 5.96 3.85
N ILE A 82 2.34 4.98 3.39
CA ILE A 82 1.48 5.12 2.20
C ILE A 82 0.42 6.21 2.43
N VAL A 83 -0.26 6.20 3.58
CA VAL A 83 -1.29 7.21 3.90
C VAL A 83 -0.66 8.60 3.94
N MET A 84 0.51 8.75 4.54
CA MET A 84 1.22 10.03 4.57
C MET A 84 1.67 10.46 3.18
N THR A 85 2.27 9.57 2.39
CA THR A 85 2.68 9.87 1.01
C THR A 85 1.49 10.23 0.14
N MET A 86 0.38 9.50 0.22
CA MET A 86 -0.85 9.83 -0.51
C MET A 86 -1.43 11.17 -0.07
N GLY A 87 -1.51 11.41 1.24
CA GLY A 87 -1.98 12.68 1.80
C GLY A 87 -1.10 13.86 1.38
N SER A 88 0.23 13.71 1.49
CA SER A 88 1.20 14.70 1.02
C SER A 88 1.10 14.92 -0.48
N PHE A 89 0.90 13.89 -1.30
CA PHE A 89 0.70 14.05 -2.73
C PHE A 89 -0.57 14.87 -3.03
N ILE A 90 -1.68 14.58 -2.35
CA ILE A 90 -2.94 15.31 -2.51
C ILE A 90 -2.80 16.76 -2.03
N LEU A 91 -2.08 17.01 -0.93
CA LEU A 91 -1.90 18.35 -0.37
C LEU A 91 -0.89 19.20 -1.14
N VAL A 92 0.24 18.62 -1.56
CA VAL A 92 1.34 19.32 -2.26
C VAL A 92 0.96 19.63 -3.71
N ASN A 93 0.22 18.75 -4.39
CA ASN A 93 -0.17 18.99 -5.78
C ASN A 93 -1.45 19.83 -5.93
N GLY A 94 -1.96 20.40 -4.84
CA GLY A 94 -3.23 21.11 -4.81
C GLY A 94 -4.39 20.12 -4.87
N THR A 95 -5.49 20.47 -4.20
CA THR A 95 -6.76 19.71 -4.16
C THR A 95 -7.01 18.91 -5.45
N VAL A 96 -7.49 17.67 -5.36
CA VAL A 96 -7.72 16.74 -6.49
C VAL A 96 -8.26 17.41 -7.76
N LEU A 97 -9.06 18.46 -7.61
CA LEU A 97 -9.53 19.32 -8.68
C LEU A 97 -8.44 19.98 -9.54
N GLU A 98 -7.36 20.52 -8.98
CA GLU A 98 -6.26 21.14 -9.74
C GLU A 98 -5.47 20.11 -10.55
N VAL A 99 -5.20 18.94 -9.98
CA VAL A 99 -4.56 17.82 -10.68
C VAL A 99 -5.44 17.36 -11.84
N LEU A 100 -6.75 17.18 -11.60
CA LEU A 100 -7.71 16.81 -12.64
C LEU A 100 -7.75 17.84 -13.78
N MET A 101 -7.74 19.14 -13.46
CA MET A 101 -7.78 20.21 -14.47
C MET A 101 -6.48 20.31 -15.27
N ARG A 102 -5.31 20.10 -14.64
CA ARG A 102 -4.02 20.04 -15.34
C ARG A 102 -3.94 18.83 -16.27
N THR A 103 -4.36 17.65 -15.80
CA THR A 103 -4.39 16.44 -16.63
C THR A 103 -5.40 16.55 -17.76
N ALA A 104 -6.59 17.11 -17.52
CA ALA A 104 -7.60 17.33 -18.56
C ALA A 104 -7.11 18.28 -19.67
N ASN A 105 -6.39 19.35 -19.32
CA ASN A 105 -5.81 20.26 -20.31
C ASN A 105 -4.69 19.59 -21.13
N LYS A 106 -3.86 18.75 -20.51
CA LYS A 106 -2.83 17.97 -21.22
C LYS A 106 -3.44 16.91 -22.13
N ILE A 107 -4.46 16.18 -21.66
CA ILE A 107 -5.23 15.25 -22.51
C ILE A 107 -5.85 15.98 -23.70
N LYS A 108 -6.44 17.17 -23.48
CA LYS A 108 -6.98 18.01 -24.55
C LYS A 108 -5.89 18.42 -25.55
N ALA A 109 -4.69 18.80 -25.09
CA ALA A 109 -3.57 19.15 -25.96
C ALA A 109 -3.11 17.96 -26.81
N MET A 110 -3.04 16.76 -26.22
CA MET A 110 -2.71 15.52 -26.95
C MET A 110 -3.78 15.13 -27.96
N LEU A 111 -5.06 15.22 -27.60
CA LEU A 111 -6.19 14.91 -28.49
C LEU A 111 -6.28 15.85 -29.69
N MET A 112 -5.85 17.09 -29.51
CA MET A 112 -5.87 18.12 -30.56
C MET A 112 -4.59 18.15 -31.40
N ASN A 113 -3.61 17.28 -31.13
CA ASN A 113 -2.34 17.23 -31.85
C ASN A 113 -2.11 15.85 -32.49
N PRO A 114 -2.44 15.68 -33.79
CA PRO A 114 -2.28 14.43 -34.53
C PRO A 114 -0.84 13.90 -34.58
N ASP A 115 0.15 14.80 -34.55
CA ASP A 115 1.57 14.43 -34.61
C ASP A 115 2.00 13.73 -33.31
N ILE A 116 1.51 14.20 -32.16
CA ILE A 116 1.76 13.58 -30.86
C ILE A 116 1.12 12.20 -30.77
N GLN A 117 -0.10 12.03 -31.30
CA GLN A 117 -0.78 10.73 -31.32
C GLN A 117 -0.02 9.72 -32.19
N THR A 118 0.49 10.18 -33.34
CA THR A 118 1.25 9.32 -34.26
C THR A 118 2.57 8.85 -33.65
N GLU A 119 3.28 9.74 -32.95
CA GLU A 119 4.53 9.38 -32.28
C GLU A 119 4.29 8.47 -31.06
N ALA A 120 3.24 8.74 -30.28
CA ALA A 120 2.86 7.88 -29.17
C ALA A 120 2.47 6.47 -29.64
N GLN A 121 1.73 6.36 -30.75
CA GLN A 121 1.35 5.08 -31.35
C GLN A 121 2.59 4.32 -31.85
N ARG A 122 3.52 5.00 -32.53
CA ARG A 122 4.78 4.41 -32.99
C ARG A 122 5.61 3.86 -31.84
N GLU A 123 5.66 4.56 -30.71
CA GLU A 123 6.39 4.10 -29.52
C GLU A 123 5.69 2.93 -28.82
N LEU A 124 4.34 2.91 -28.77
CA LEU A 124 3.59 1.76 -28.28
C LEU A 124 3.83 0.52 -29.15
N ASP A 125 3.79 0.67 -30.48
CA ASP A 125 4.02 -0.41 -31.44
C ASP A 125 5.48 -0.92 -31.42
N ARG A 126 6.42 -0.11 -30.91
CA ARG A 126 7.83 -0.50 -30.72
C ARG A 126 8.03 -1.37 -29.49
N VAL A 127 7.24 -1.16 -28.43
CA VAL A 127 7.41 -1.83 -27.14
C VAL A 127 6.44 -3.00 -26.95
N LEU A 128 5.28 -2.96 -27.60
CA LEU A 128 4.28 -4.03 -27.58
C LEU A 128 4.36 -4.86 -28.87
N ALA A 129 4.49 -6.18 -28.75
CA ALA A 129 4.30 -7.05 -29.90
C ALA A 129 2.82 -7.01 -30.34
N PRO A 130 2.51 -7.18 -31.64
CA PRO A 130 1.14 -7.13 -32.12
C PRO A 130 0.23 -8.15 -31.39
N GLY A 131 -0.75 -7.64 -30.63
CA GLY A 131 -1.72 -8.45 -29.89
C GLY A 131 -1.42 -8.68 -28.41
N ASP A 132 -0.29 -8.20 -27.89
CA ASP A 132 0.04 -8.33 -26.46
C ASP A 132 -0.61 -7.22 -25.61
N LEU A 133 -1.19 -7.61 -24.48
CA LEU A 133 -1.66 -6.68 -23.45
C LEU A 133 -0.49 -6.24 -22.56
N PRO A 134 -0.49 -5.00 -22.04
CA PRO A 134 0.52 -4.55 -21.09
C PRO A 134 0.54 -5.48 -19.86
N THR A 135 1.70 -6.08 -19.57
CA THR A 135 1.93 -6.84 -18.34
C THR A 135 2.66 -5.98 -17.31
N PHE A 136 2.56 -6.34 -16.02
CA PHE A 136 3.07 -5.52 -14.92
C PHE A 136 4.59 -5.22 -14.88
N PRO A 137 5.53 -5.90 -15.58
CA PRO A 137 6.94 -5.51 -15.50
C PRO A 137 7.35 -4.39 -16.48
N SER A 138 6.42 -3.77 -17.21
CA SER A 138 6.74 -2.74 -18.20
C SER A 138 6.93 -1.34 -17.57
N SER A 139 7.85 -1.21 -16.60
CA SER A 139 8.25 0.09 -16.03
C SER A 139 8.74 1.09 -17.10
N GLN A 140 9.21 0.57 -18.24
CA GLN A 140 9.70 1.34 -19.38
C GLN A 140 8.57 2.02 -20.19
N ILE A 141 7.37 1.43 -20.26
CA ILE A 141 6.22 2.03 -20.95
C ILE A 141 5.70 3.25 -20.17
N PHE A 142 5.61 3.12 -18.85
CA PHE A 142 5.18 4.20 -17.97
C PHE A 142 6.16 5.38 -17.94
N HIS A 143 7.47 5.10 -17.94
CA HIS A 143 8.47 6.17 -17.93
C HIS A 143 8.47 7.01 -19.20
N THR A 144 8.34 6.38 -20.37
CA THR A 144 8.40 7.09 -21.67
C THR A 144 7.12 7.88 -21.96
N SER A 145 5.95 7.33 -21.64
CA SER A 145 4.66 8.04 -21.74
C SER A 145 4.59 9.25 -20.80
N MET A 146 5.17 9.15 -19.60
CA MET A 146 5.36 10.28 -18.68
C MET A 146 6.26 11.36 -19.27
N GLN A 147 7.35 11.01 -19.96
CA GLN A 147 8.24 12.00 -20.59
C GLN A 147 7.55 12.77 -21.73
N LEU A 148 6.69 12.11 -22.52
CA LEU A 148 5.86 12.78 -23.51
C LEU A 148 4.80 13.67 -22.86
N PHE A 149 4.26 13.27 -21.71
CA PHE A 149 3.30 14.05 -20.92
C PHE A 149 3.91 15.25 -20.18
N GLU A 150 5.21 15.23 -19.86
CA GLU A 150 5.91 16.37 -19.25
C GLU A 150 6.44 17.36 -20.29
N ARG A 151 6.64 16.92 -21.53
CA ARG A 151 7.17 17.77 -22.61
C ARG A 151 6.12 18.73 -23.20
N TYR A 152 4.84 18.51 -22.94
CA TYR A 152 3.69 19.27 -23.46
C TYR A 152 2.61 19.45 -22.39
#